data_AF-A0A968L076-F1
#
_entry.id   AF-A0A968L076-F1
#
_cell.length_a   1.000
_cell.length_b   1.000
_cell.length_c   1.000
_cell.angle_alpha   90.00
_cell.angle_beta   90.00
_cell.angle_gamma   90.00
#
_symmetry.space_group_name_H-M   'P 1'
#
loop_
_entity.id
_entity.type
_entity.pdbx_description
1 polymer ?
#
loop_
_entity_poly.entity_id
_entity_poly.type
_entity_poly.pdbx_seq_one_letter_code
_entity_poly.pdbx_strand_id
1 'polypeptide(L)' 'MAENFYCECCGKKYSNVRDLTSNSCSKSPTKKHVLYEGSEKKQYTCKLCGKMYSNLVDLTSNSCSKSPTKKHVPAR' A
#
# COMPACT_ATOMS: atom_id res chain seq x y z
N MET A 1 -14.20 13.97 10.01
CA MET A 1 -12.82 13.78 9.50
C MET A 1 -12.84 12.51 8.67
N ALA A 2 -12.65 12.59 7.35
CA ALA A 2 -12.64 11.40 6.50
C ALA A 2 -11.22 10.83 6.51
N GLU A 3 -10.98 9.80 7.32
CA GLU A 3 -9.74 9.04 7.29
C GLU A 3 -9.81 8.09 6.09
N ASN A 4 -9.07 8.41 5.03
CA ASN A 4 -8.96 7.50 3.89
C ASN A 4 -8.07 6.32 4.30
N PHE A 5 -8.59 5.10 4.17
CA PHE A 5 -7.84 3.90 4.48
C PHE A 5 -7.16 3.39 3.22
N TYR A 6 -5.86 3.15 3.31
CA TYR A 6 -5.07 2.70 2.17
C TYR A 6 -4.63 1.25 2.37
N CYS A 7 -4.50 0.51 1.27
CA CYS A 7 -3.88 -0.81 1.30
C CYS A 7 -2.38 -0.71 1.02
N GLU A 8 -1.52 -1.20 1.91
CA GLU A 8 -0.06 -1.18 1.68
C GLU A 8 0.39 -2.07 0.52
N CYS A 9 -0.39 -3.09 0.16
CA CYS A 9 -0.04 -4.06 -0.90
C CYS A 9 -0.46 -3.61 -2.30
N CYS A 10 -1.53 -2.82 -2.43
CA CYS A 10 -2.06 -2.40 -3.74
C CYS A 10 -2.33 -0.91 -3.88
N GLY A 11 -2.15 -0.14 -2.81
CA GLY A 11 -2.32 1.30 -2.78
C GLY A 11 -3.75 1.79 -2.95
N LYS A 12 -4.73 0.90 -3.12
CA LYS A 12 -6.15 1.29 -3.23
C LYS A 12 -6.58 2.04 -1.98
N LYS A 13 -7.32 3.13 -2.21
CA LYS A 13 -8.01 3.90 -1.18
C LYS A 13 -9.39 3.31 -0.93
N TYR A 14 -9.81 3.33 0.33
CA TYR A 14 -11.09 2.84 0.81
C TYR A 14 -11.65 3.85 1.82
N SER A 15 -12.97 3.97 1.83
CA SER A 15 -13.67 4.87 2.76
C SER A 15 -13.72 4.33 4.19
N ASN A 16 -13.47 3.03 4.39
CA ASN A 16 -13.46 2.37 5.69
C ASN A 16 -12.64 1.06 5.65
N VAL A 17 -12.20 0.60 6.82
CA VAL A 17 -11.42 -0.66 6.96
C VAL A 17 -12.25 -1.89 6.56
N ARG A 18 -13.57 -1.90 6.81
CA ARG A 18 -14.43 -3.06 6.49
C ARG A 18 -14.46 -3.33 4.99
N ASP A 19 -14.59 -2.30 4.15
CA ASP A 19 -14.53 -2.43 2.69
C ASP A 19 -13.15 -2.93 2.23
N LEU A 20 -12.09 -2.44 2.87
CA LEU A 20 -10.71 -2.87 2.58
C LEU A 20 -10.53 -4.36 2.88
N THR A 21 -10.92 -4.84 4.06
CA THR A 21 -10.75 -6.24 4.46
C THR A 21 -11.78 -7.20 3.86
N SER A 22 -12.96 -6.70 3.48
CA SER A 22 -13.98 -7.50 2.77
C SER A 22 -13.55 -7.83 1.34
N ASN A 23 -12.71 -6.99 0.74
CA ASN A 23 -12.22 -7.21 -0.60
C ASN A 23 -10.99 -8.13 -0.63
N SER A 24 -10.70 -8.71 -1.80
CA SER A 24 -9.49 -9.52 -2.03
C SER A 24 -8.44 -8.72 -2.80
N CYS A 25 -7.18 -8.84 -2.37
CA CYS A 25 -6.06 -8.13 -2.97
C CYS A 25 -5.21 -9.05 -3.83
N SER A 26 -5.39 -9.02 -5.16
CA SER A 26 -4.59 -9.83 -6.10
C SER A 26 -3.10 -9.46 -6.11
N LYS A 27 -2.74 -8.26 -5.62
CA LYS A 27 -1.34 -7.83 -5.51
C LYS A 27 -0.65 -8.29 -4.22
N SER A 28 -1.41 -8.83 -3.26
CA SER A 28 -0.87 -9.41 -2.02
C SER A 28 -0.65 -10.91 -2.19
N PRO A 29 0.49 -11.46 -1.71
CA PRO A 29 0.73 -12.90 -1.74
C PRO A 29 -0.31 -13.69 -0.92
N THR A 30 -0.89 -13.06 0.10
CA THR A 30 -1.91 -13.67 0.97
C THR A 30 -3.34 -13.43 0.46
N LYS A 31 -3.50 -12.83 -0.74
CA LYS A 31 -4.78 -12.41 -1.34
C LYS A 31 -5.63 -11.46 -0.47
N LYS A 32 -5.07 -10.92 0.61
CA LYS A 32 -5.77 -10.01 1.53
C LYS A 32 -5.22 -8.60 1.44
N HIS A 33 -6.09 -7.62 1.59
CA HIS A 33 -5.65 -6.24 1.78
C HIS A 33 -5.05 -6.10 3.17
N VAL A 34 -3.92 -5.41 3.24
CA VAL A 34 -3.27 -5.06 4.50
C VAL A 34 -3.43 -3.57 4.69
N LEU A 35 -3.94 -3.16 5.85
CA LEU A 35 -4.19 -1.77 6.15
C LEU A 35 -2.86 -1.03 6.28
N TYR A 36 -2.71 0.05 5.53
CA TYR A 36 -1.64 1.00 5.74
C TYR A 36 -1.96 1.82 6.99
N GLU A 37 -1.30 1.50 8.08
CA GLU A 37 -1.42 2.21 9.37
C GLU A 37 -0.52 3.47 9.42
N GLY A 38 -0.28 4.12 8.28
CA GLY A 38 0.39 5.42 8.21
C GLY A 38 -0.59 6.51 7.81
N SER A 39 -0.30 7.76 8.16
CA SER A 39 -1.11 8.90 7.73
C SER A 39 -0.95 9.18 6.24
N GLU A 40 -1.94 9.84 5.63
CA GLU A 40 -1.85 10.33 4.26
C GLU A 40 -0.69 11.32 4.14
N LYS A 41 0.30 10.97 3.31
CA LYS A 41 1.45 11.82 3.00
C LYS A 41 1.39 12.21 1.53
N LYS A 42 1.92 13.39 1.19
CA LYS A 42 2.12 13.80 -0.22
C LYS A 42 3.06 12.86 -0.98
N GLN A 43 3.94 12.16 -0.27
CA GLN A 43 4.90 11.22 -0.83
C GLN A 43 5.01 9.99 0.07
N TYR A 44 5.05 8.83 -0.58
CA TYR A 44 5.21 7.53 0.04
C TYR A 44 6.56 6.95 -0.37
N THR A 45 7.34 6.54 0.62
CA THR A 45 8.67 5.97 0.41
C THR A 45 8.63 4.48 0.67
N CYS A 46 9.28 3.67 -0.15
CA CYS A 46 9.44 2.25 0.11
C CYS A 46 10.53 2.01 1.16
N LYS A 47 10.21 1.32 2.26
CA LYS A 47 11.19 1.02 3.33
C LYS A 47 12.35 0.12 2.86
N LEU A 48 12.13 -0.69 1.83
CA LEU A 48 13.08 -1.71 1.36
C LEU A 48 14.06 -1.18 0.31
N CYS A 49 13.60 -0.30 -0.59
CA CYS A 49 14.45 0.24 -1.66
C CYS A 49 14.68 1.75 -1.60
N GLY A 50 13.99 2.48 -0.71
CA GLY A 50 14.09 3.93 -0.59
C GLY A 50 13.42 4.73 -1.70
N LYS A 51 12.78 4.08 -2.69
CA LYS A 51 12.06 4.81 -3.76
C LYS A 51 10.88 5.59 -3.20
N MET A 52 10.73 6.83 -3.67
CA MET A 52 9.64 7.73 -3.33
C MET A 52 8.64 7.81 -4.48
N TYR A 53 7.36 7.87 -4.15
CA TYR A 53 6.26 7.99 -5.09
C TYR A 53 5.22 8.97 -4.55
N SER A 54 4.53 9.70 -5.43
CA SER A 54 3.51 10.66 -5.02
C SER A 54 2.25 10.00 -4.45
N ASN A 55 2.06 8.70 -4.69
CA ASN A 55 0.89 7.94 -4.22
C ASN A 55 1.23 6.45 -4.03
N LEU A 56 0.46 5.77 -3.17
CA LEU A 56 0.66 4.34 -2.88
C LEU A 56 0.32 3.43 -4.07
N VAL A 57 -0.60 3.84 -4.94
CA VAL A 57 -1.01 3.05 -6.12
C VAL A 57 0.17 2.91 -7.08
N ASP A 58 0.89 4.00 -7.37
CA ASP A 58 2.11 4.01 -8.16
C ASP A 58 3.20 3.16 -7.51
N LEU A 59 3.43 3.36 -6.21
CA LEU A 59 4.42 2.60 -5.44
C LEU A 59 4.16 1.09 -5.55
N THR A 60 2.93 0.65 -5.34
CA THR A 60 2.55 -0.78 -5.36
C THR A 60 2.27 -1.34 -6.75
N SER A 61 2.09 -0.49 -7.76
CA SER A 61 2.04 -0.89 -9.17
C SER A 61 3.43 -1.17 -9.71
N ASN A 62 4.44 -0.53 -9.16
CA ASN A 62 5.82 -0.86 -9.42
C ASN A 62 6.25 -2.14 -8.69
N SER A 63 7.34 -2.72 -9.19
CA SER A 63 7.97 -3.90 -8.59
C SER A 63 9.25 -3.49 -7.87
N CYS A 64 9.42 -3.94 -6.64
CA CYS A 64 10.58 -3.62 -5.82
C CYS A 64 11.61 -4.74 -5.86
N SER A 65 12.73 -4.53 -6.54
CA SER A 65 13.81 -5.53 -6.63
C SER A 65 14.47 -5.85 -5.29
N LYS A 66 14.44 -4.91 -4.32
CA LYS A 66 14.97 -5.08 -2.97
C LYS A 66 13.99 -5.78 -2.01
N SER A 67 12.78 -6.09 -2.48
CA SER A 67 11.78 -6.76 -1.67
C SER A 67 11.73 -8.25 -2.01
N PRO A 68 11.72 -9.14 -1.01
CA PRO A 68 11.60 -10.58 -1.25
C PRO A 68 10.31 -10.96 -1.97
N THR A 69 9.26 -10.14 -1.83
CA THR A 69 7.96 -10.34 -2.49
C THR A 69 7.85 -9.62 -3.84
N LYS A 70 8.93 -8.98 -4.33
CA LYS A 70 8.94 -8.07 -5.50
C LYS A 70 7.92 -6.91 -5.40
N LYS A 71 7.37 -6.63 -4.22
CA LYS A 71 6.42 -5.54 -3.98
C LYS A 71 7.04 -4.44 -3.12
N HIS A 72 6.72 -3.20 -3.44
CA HIS A 72 7.12 -2.09 -2.59
C HIS A 72 6.34 -2.14 -1.28
N VAL A 73 7.04 -1.94 -0.16
CA VAL A 73 6.44 -1.83 1.17
C VAL A 73 6.53 -0.37 1.59
N PRO A 74 5.40 0.35 1.68
CA PRO A 74 5.41 1.74 2.09
C PRO A 74 5.91 1.87 3.53
N ALA A 75 6.75 2.87 3.76
CA ALA A 75 7.20 3.25 5.09
C ALA A 75 6.04 3.92 5.83
N ARG A 76 5.83 3.49 7.08
CA ARG A 76 4.90 4.11 8.02
C ARG A 76 5.53 5.39 8.57
#